data_AF-A0A562S254-F1
#
_entry.id   AF-A0A562S254-F1
#
_cell.length_a   1.000
_cell.length_b   1.000
_cell.length_c   1.000
_cell.angle_alpha   90.00
_cell.angle_beta   90.00
_cell.angle_gamma   90.00
#
_symmetry.space_group_name_H-M   'P 1'
#
loop_
_entity.id
_entity.type
_entity.pdbx_description
1 polymer ?
#
loop_
_entity_poly.entity_id
_entity_poly.type
_entity_poly.pdbx_seq_one_letter_code
_entity_poly.pdbx_strand_id
1 'polypeptide(L)'
;MPGPFWMWLTNSGNKERMKKLETVLVWAGLGFLFLLLTNLAFFDVLRRDFGSRGKKIFWGFVALIPFIGCLIYAIIGIHLGRRIPREPEA
;
A
#
# COMPACT_ATOMS: atom_id res chain seq x y z
N MET A 1 33.87 25.76 0.21
CA MET A 1 33.26 26.75 1.12
C MET A 1 31.85 26.29 1.42
N PRO A 2 31.45 26.05 2.69
CA PRO A 2 30.07 25.70 3.00
C PRO A 2 29.15 26.84 2.54
N GLY A 3 28.00 26.49 1.93
CA GLY A 3 27.03 27.47 1.48
C GLY A 3 26.39 28.25 2.64
N PRO A 4 25.63 29.32 2.35
CA PRO A 4 24.97 30.11 3.39
C PRO A 4 24.02 29.23 4.21
N PHE A 5 24.03 29.41 5.53
CA PHE A 5 23.28 28.58 6.50
C PHE A 5 21.81 28.35 6.11
N TRP A 6 21.14 29.38 5.58
CA TRP A 6 19.75 29.31 5.10
C TRP A 6 19.52 28.27 4.01
N MET A 7 20.51 28.01 3.14
CA MET A 7 20.43 27.00 2.08
C MET A 7 20.42 25.58 2.64
N TRP A 8 21.07 25.35 3.78
CA TRP A 8 21.05 24.06 4.46
C TRP A 8 19.70 23.79 5.13
N LEU A 9 19.09 24.85 5.69
CA LEU A 9 17.80 24.80 6.38
C LEU A 9 16.61 24.59 5.44
N THR A 10 16.63 25.18 4.23
CA THR A 10 15.58 24.92 3.22
C THR A 10 15.74 23.55 2.56
N ASN A 11 16.97 23.08 2.36
CA ASN A 11 17.24 21.78 1.75
C ASN A 11 16.89 20.62 2.70
N SER A 12 17.10 20.77 4.01
CA SER A 12 16.71 19.75 4.99
C SER A 12 15.19 19.55 5.05
N GLY A 13 14.43 20.63 5.17
CA GLY A 13 12.96 20.58 5.18
C GLY A 13 12.37 20.07 3.86
N ASN A 14 12.94 20.46 2.72
CA ASN A 14 12.46 19.99 1.42
C ASN A 14 12.75 18.49 1.21
N LYS A 15 13.93 17.98 1.64
CA LYS A 15 14.25 16.55 1.56
C LYS A 15 13.31 15.68 2.39
N GLU A 16 12.93 16.11 3.59
CA GLU A 16 11.97 15.35 4.40
C GLU A 16 10.59 15.29 3.74
N ARG A 17 10.13 16.41 3.18
CA ARG A 17 8.86 16.44 2.45
C ARG A 17 8.88 15.50 1.24
N MET A 18 9.97 15.51 0.47
CA MET A 18 10.14 14.61 -0.67
C MET A 18 10.10 13.14 -0.26
N LYS A 19 10.82 12.74 0.80
CA LYS A 19 10.78 11.35 1.31
C LYS A 19 9.37 10.92 1.71
N LYS A 20 8.61 11.80 2.37
CA LYS A 20 7.22 11.53 2.76
C LYS A 20 6.33 11.35 1.52
N LEU A 21 6.46 12.24 0.53
CA LEU A 21 5.70 12.17 -0.72
C LEU A 21 6.04 10.92 -1.53
N GLU A 22 7.33 10.58 -1.69
CA GLU A 22 7.79 9.37 -2.36
C GLU A 22 7.20 8.11 -1.70
N THR A 23 7.25 8.04 -0.38
CA THR A 23 6.66 6.93 0.38
C THR A 23 5.17 6.82 0.10
N VAL A 24 4.42 7.92 0.21
CA VAL A 24 2.98 7.94 -0.07
C VAL A 24 2.68 7.52 -1.51
N LEU A 25 3.46 8.01 -2.48
CA LEU A 25 3.29 7.67 -3.89
C LEU A 25 3.55 6.18 -4.17
N VAL A 26 4.58 5.59 -3.55
CA VAL A 26 4.86 4.15 -3.67
C VAL A 26 3.69 3.32 -3.13
N TRP A 27 3.20 3.64 -1.94
CA TRP A 27 2.06 2.93 -1.36
C TRP A 27 0.76 3.14 -2.14
N ALA A 28 0.49 4.37 -2.60
CA ALA A 28 -0.66 4.68 -3.42
C ALA A 28 -0.61 3.96 -4.78
N GLY A 29 0.56 3.95 -5.43
CA GLY A 29 0.77 3.23 -6.68
C GLY A 29 0.63 1.73 -6.52
N LEU A 30 1.18 1.15 -5.45
CA LEU A 30 1.03 -0.27 -5.14
C LEU A 30 -0.43 -0.63 -4.88
N GLY A 31 -1.16 0.17 -4.09
CA GLY A 31 -2.58 -0.02 -3.85
C GLY A 31 -3.43 0.09 -5.12
N PHE A 32 -3.12 1.06 -5.97
CA PHE A 32 -3.80 1.22 -7.26
C PHE A 32 -3.55 0.04 -8.20
N LEU A 33 -2.31 -0.42 -8.33
CA LEU A 33 -1.95 -1.61 -9.12
C LEU A 33 -2.73 -2.84 -8.63
N PHE A 34 -2.78 -3.04 -7.30
CA PHE A 34 -3.49 -4.15 -6.68
C PHE A 34 -4.99 -4.10 -7.00
N LEU A 35 -5.62 -2.94 -6.84
CA LEU A 35 -7.04 -2.74 -7.15
C LEU A 35 -7.35 -3.04 -8.62
N LEU A 36 -6.47 -2.60 -9.52
CA LEU A 36 -6.64 -2.78 -10.97
C LEU A 36 -6.50 -4.25 -11.35
N LEU A 37 -5.50 -4.96 -10.81
CA LEU A 37 -5.33 -6.40 -11.01
C LEU A 37 -6.51 -7.20 -10.45
N THR A 38 -7.03 -6.84 -9.28
CA THR A 38 -8.19 -7.52 -8.70
C THR A 38 -9.45 -7.32 -9.53
N ASN A 39 -9.72 -6.10 -10.00
CA ASN A 39 -10.85 -5.84 -10.89
C ASN A 39 -10.70 -6.58 -12.23
N LEU A 40 -9.49 -6.63 -12.80
CA LEU A 40 -9.21 -7.41 -14.01
C LEU A 40 -9.44 -8.91 -13.79
N ALA A 41 -8.97 -9.46 -12.66
CA ALA A 41 -9.22 -10.85 -12.30
C ALA A 41 -10.72 -11.13 -12.14
N PHE A 42 -11.47 -10.21 -11.52
CA PHE A 42 -12.92 -10.34 -11.38
C PHE A 42 -13.63 -10.32 -12.75
N PHE A 43 -13.24 -9.41 -13.64
CA PHE A 43 -13.78 -9.38 -15.00
C PHE A 43 -13.40 -10.62 -15.82
N ASP A 44 -12.18 -11.16 -15.65
CA ASP A 44 -11.77 -12.42 -16.30
C ASP A 44 -12.68 -13.56 -15.84
N VAL A 45 -12.91 -13.70 -14.54
CA VAL A 45 -13.78 -14.73 -13.97
C VAL A 45 -15.25 -14.57 -14.41
N LEU A 46 -15.74 -13.33 -14.52
CA LEU A 46 -17.10 -13.07 -14.99
C LEU A 46 -17.29 -13.41 -16.47
N ARG A 47 -16.32 -13.03 -17.31
CA ARG A 47 -16.36 -13.21 -18.77
C ARG A 47 -16.01 -14.62 -19.22
N ARG A 48 -15.25 -15.39 -18.44
CA ARG A 48 -14.97 -16.80 -18.74
C ARG A 48 -16.13 -17.70 -18.33
N ASP A 49 -16.55 -18.52 -19.29
CA ASP A 49 -17.36 -19.68 -19.01
C ASP A 49 -16.48 -20.90 -18.78
N PHE A 50 -16.43 -21.34 -17.54
CA PHE A 50 -15.59 -22.46 -17.12
C PHE A 50 -16.26 -23.84 -17.31
N GLY A 51 -17.44 -23.89 -17.93
CA GLY A 51 -18.24 -25.11 -18.14
C GLY A 51 -18.83 -25.74 -16.87
N SER A 52 -18.22 -25.51 -15.70
CA SER A 52 -18.67 -25.96 -14.39
C SER A 52 -18.76 -24.79 -13.41
N ARG A 53 -19.88 -24.72 -12.68
CA ARG A 53 -20.10 -23.74 -11.60
C ARG A 53 -19.01 -23.81 -10.53
N GLY A 54 -18.50 -25.00 -10.20
CA GLY A 54 -17.47 -25.17 -9.17
C GLY A 54 -16.14 -24.52 -9.53
N LYS A 55 -15.73 -24.61 -10.80
CA LYS A 55 -14.49 -23.99 -11.28
C LYS A 55 -14.57 -22.46 -11.26
N LYS A 56 -15.74 -21.90 -11.60
CA LYS A 56 -15.99 -20.45 -11.55
C LYS A 56 -15.89 -19.92 -10.12
N ILE A 57 -16.43 -20.65 -9.14
CA ILE A 57 -16.35 -20.29 -7.72
C ILE A 57 -14.90 -20.36 -7.22
N PHE A 58 -14.16 -21.41 -7.57
CA PHE A 58 -12.75 -21.55 -7.19
C PHE A 58 -11.90 -20.36 -7.65
N TRP A 59 -12.02 -19.98 -8.93
CA TRP A 59 -11.31 -18.81 -9.46
C TRP A 59 -11.80 -17.49 -8.87
N GLY A 60 -13.08 -17.39 -8.50
CA GLY A 60 -13.60 -16.26 -7.73
C GLY A 60 -12.93 -16.13 -6.35
N PHE A 61 -12.70 -17.24 -5.64
CA PHE A 61 -11.94 -17.23 -4.38
C PHE A 61 -10.48 -16.84 -4.58
N VAL A 62 -9.84 -17.30 -5.66
CA VAL A 62 -8.46 -16.90 -6.01
C VAL A 62 -8.38 -15.39 -6.26
N ALA A 63 -9.39 -14.80 -6.91
CA ALA A 63 -9.46 -13.35 -7.13
C ALA A 63 -9.59 -12.53 -5.83
N LEU A 64 -9.98 -13.15 -4.70
CA LEU A 64 -10.09 -12.50 -3.40
C LEU A 64 -8.79 -12.51 -2.58
N ILE A 65 -7.77 -13.31 -2.96
CA ILE A 65 -6.46 -13.38 -2.28
C ILE A 65 -5.84 -11.99 -2.00
N PRO A 66 -5.87 -11.02 -2.95
CA PRO A 66 -5.37 -9.66 -2.72
C PRO A 66 -5.95 -8.99 -1.47
N PHE A 67 -7.22 -9.26 -1.15
CA PHE A 67 -7.89 -8.67 0.01
C PHE A 67 -7.52 -9.37 1.33
N ILE A 68 -7.16 -10.66 1.28
CA ILE A 68 -6.85 -11.44 2.49
C ILE A 68 -5.62 -10.86 3.21
N GLY A 69 -4.56 -10.52 2.48
CA GLY A 69 -3.37 -9.91 3.07
C GLY A 69 -3.66 -8.56 3.75
N CYS A 70 -4.50 -7.73 3.13
CA CYS A 70 -4.94 -6.47 3.73
C CYS A 70 -5.80 -6.70 4.98
N LEU A 71 -6.69 -7.70 4.94
CA LEU A 71 -7.56 -8.05 6.07
C LEU A 71 -6.75 -8.57 7.27
N ILE A 72 -5.75 -9.42 7.03
CA ILE A 72 -4.82 -9.91 8.06
C ILE A 72 -4.08 -8.75 8.72
N TYR A 73 -3.54 -7.80 7.94
CA TYR A 73 -2.87 -6.63 8.50
C TYR A 73 -3.83 -5.72 9.27
N ALA A 74 -5.05 -5.50 8.77
CA ALA A 74 -6.05 -4.70 9.48
C ALA A 74 -6.42 -5.33 10.83
N ILE A 75 -6.64 -6.65 10.88
CA ILE A 75 -7.06 -7.33 12.11
C ILE A 75 -5.88 -7.44 13.09
N ILE A 76 -4.69 -7.80 12.63
CA ILE A 76 -3.55 -8.10 13.51
C ILE A 76 -2.64 -6.87 13.67
N GLY A 77 -2.23 -6.26 12.56
CA GLY A 77 -1.26 -5.17 12.53
C GLY A 77 -1.73 -3.88 13.22
N ILE A 78 -3.03 -3.56 13.16
CA ILE A 78 -3.59 -2.39 13.87
C ILE A 78 -3.41 -2.52 15.38
N HIS A 79 -3.56 -3.71 15.94
CA HIS A 79 -3.44 -3.97 17.37
C HIS A 79 -1.97 -4.04 17.85
N LEU A 80 -1.03 -4.29 16.94
CA LEU A 80 0.41 -4.35 17.21
C LEU A 80 1.13 -3.00 17.06
N GLY A 81 0.46 -1.99 16.49
CA GLY A 81 1.03 -0.67 16.25
C GLY A 81 1.19 0.14 17.55
N ARG A 82 2.37 0.09 18.17
CA ARG A 82 2.75 1.06 19.23
C ARG A 82 3.33 2.31 18.57
N ARG A 83 2.88 3.51 18.98
CA ARG A 83 3.54 4.75 18.57
C ARG A 83 4.95 4.76 19.13
N ILE A 84 5.93 5.12 18.30
CA ILE A 84 7.30 5.35 18.73
C ILE A 84 7.23 6.44 19.81
N PRO A 85 7.71 6.20 21.05
CA PRO A 85 7.79 7.24 22.06
C PRO A 85 8.63 8.39 21.50
N ARG A 86 8.10 9.61 21.50
CA ARG A 86 8.96 10.78 21.29
C ARG A 86 9.94 10.81 22.45
N GLU A 87 11.24 10.82 22.16
CA GLU A 87 12.26 11.07 23.18
C GLU A 87 11.85 12.32 23.98
N PRO A 88 11.77 12.25 25.31
CA PRO A 88 11.57 13.44 26.10
C PRO A 88 12.78 14.33 25.90
N GLU A 89 12.52 15.58 25.50
CA GLU A 89 13.51 16.61 25.27
C GLU A 89 14.29 16.81 26.59
N ALA A 90 15.57 16.43 26.58
CA ALA A 90 16.51 16.55 27.69
C ALA A 90 17.67 17.47 27.28
#